data_AF-A0A4Z2D359-F1
#
_entry.id   AF-A0A4Z2D359-F1
#
_cell.length_a   1.000
_cell.length_b   1.000
_cell.length_c   1.000
_cell.angle_alpha   90.00
_cell.angle_beta   90.00
_cell.angle_gamma   90.00
#
_symmetry.space_group_name_H-M   'P 1'
#
loop_
_entity.id
_entity.type
_entity.pdbx_description
1 polymer ?
#
loop_
_entity_poly.entity_id
_entity_poly.type
_entity_poly.pdbx_seq_one_letter_code
_entity_poly.pdbx_strand_id
1 'polypeptide(L)'
;MTLWFEFLDDMQQIVNISFPLCMLAPEMDHSLIELYTFSDTSEVGYGAVAYSRCYVACEEVYRRLILVETRVAPPKVQTIPRLELTPAILAVRIGSQL
;
A
#
# COMPACT_ATOMS: atom_id res chain seq x y z
N MET A 1 29.73 -0.27 -0.61
CA MET A 1 29.57 -1.55 -1.35
C MET A 1 28.93 -2.65 -0.49
N THR A 2 28.50 -2.38 0.75
CA THR A 2 27.85 -3.35 1.66
C THR A 2 26.33 -3.29 1.61
N LEU A 3 25.75 -2.10 1.41
CA LEU A 3 24.29 -1.86 1.36
C LEU A 3 23.53 -2.76 0.37
N TRP A 4 24.14 -3.09 -0.76
CA TRP A 4 23.52 -3.99 -1.75
C TRP A 4 23.44 -5.43 -1.24
N PHE A 5 24.48 -5.90 -0.54
CA PHE A 5 24.48 -7.24 0.04
C PHE A 5 23.56 -7.33 1.25
N GLU A 6 23.46 -6.27 2.06
CA GLU A 6 22.47 -6.13 3.14
C GLU A 6 21.04 -6.22 2.58
N PHE A 7 20.73 -5.47 1.51
CA PHE A 7 19.44 -5.57 0.83
C PHE A 7 19.14 -6.98 0.31
N LEU A 8 20.14 -7.66 -0.28
CA LEU A 8 19.97 -9.03 -0.74
C LEU A 8 19.73 -10.03 0.40
N ASP A 9 20.30 -9.78 1.58
CA ASP A 9 20.06 -10.56 2.79
C ASP A 9 18.63 -10.33 3.31
N ASP A 10 18.19 -9.07 3.38
CA ASP A 10 16.81 -8.69 3.74
C ASP A 10 15.78 -9.31 2.79
N MET A 11 16.08 -9.38 1.49
CA MET A 11 15.22 -10.01 0.48
C MET A 11 14.97 -11.50 0.78
N GLN A 12 15.90 -12.20 1.44
CA GLN A 12 15.68 -13.60 1.84
C GLN A 12 14.57 -13.71 2.89
N GLN A 13 14.33 -12.66 3.69
CA GLN A 13 13.28 -12.64 4.71
C GLN A 13 11.87 -12.53 4.12
N ILE A 14 11.73 -12.14 2.84
CA ILE A 14 10.42 -12.05 2.16
C ILE A 14 9.69 -13.39 2.16
N VAL A 15 10.42 -14.51 2.11
CA VAL A 15 9.81 -15.85 2.14
C VAL A 15 9.00 -16.10 3.43
N ASN A 16 9.32 -15.39 4.51
CA ASN A 16 8.66 -15.50 5.80
C ASN A 16 7.44 -14.57 5.92
N ILE A 17 7.21 -13.72 4.92
CA ILE A 17 6.07 -12.80 4.87
C ILE A 17 4.90 -13.54 4.22
N SER A 18 3.80 -13.67 4.95
CA SER A 18 2.57 -14.29 4.44
C SER A 18 1.36 -13.40 4.69
N PHE A 19 0.44 -13.43 3.74
CA PHE A 19 -0.83 -12.72 3.84
C PHE A 19 -1.96 -13.68 3.47
N PRO A 20 -3.14 -13.57 4.09
CA PRO A 20 -4.29 -14.36 3.69
C PRO A 20 -4.72 -13.98 2.27
N LEU A 21 -4.85 -14.98 1.40
CA LEU A 21 -5.28 -14.78 0.01
C LEU A 21 -6.73 -14.28 -0.07
N CYS A 22 -7.59 -14.75 0.85
CA CYS A 22 -8.95 -14.27 0.94
C CYS A 22 -9.00 -12.96 1.73
N MET A 23 -9.38 -11.88 1.05
CA MET A 23 -9.55 -10.56 1.65
C MET A 23 -10.87 -10.42 2.43
N LEU A 24 -11.79 -11.36 2.23
CA LEU A 24 -13.08 -11.43 2.92
C LEU A 24 -12.99 -12.53 3.99
N ALA A 25 -12.97 -12.13 5.26
CA ALA A 25 -13.10 -13.10 6.35
C ALA A 25 -14.58 -13.56 6.44
N PRO A 26 -14.85 -14.85 6.72
CA PRO A 26 -16.22 -15.37 6.84
C PRO A 26 -17.06 -14.65 7.89
N GLU A 27 -16.42 -14.06 8.90
CA GLU A 27 -17.05 -13.36 10.02
C GLU A 27 -17.38 -11.90 9.68
N MET A 28 -16.97 -11.40 8.51
CA MET A 28 -17.19 -10.01 8.09
C MET A 28 -18.64 -9.76 7.69
N ASP A 29 -19.16 -8.62 8.13
CA ASP A 29 -20.36 -8.07 7.53
C ASP A 29 -20.00 -7.50 6.15
N HIS A 30 -20.39 -8.24 5.10
CA HIS A 30 -20.16 -7.85 3.72
C HIS A 30 -21.08 -6.72 3.23
N SER A 31 -22.03 -6.25 4.06
CA SER A 31 -22.95 -5.18 3.69
C SER A 31 -22.27 -3.82 3.54
N LEU A 32 -21.13 -3.60 4.22
CA LEU A 32 -20.35 -2.37 4.13
C LEU A 32 -18.85 -2.67 4.13
N ILE A 33 -18.28 -2.74 2.93
CA ILE A 33 -16.83 -2.75 2.72
C ILE A 33 -16.42 -1.38 2.21
N GLU A 34 -15.57 -0.72 2.98
CA GLU A 34 -15.00 0.58 2.63
C GLU A 34 -13.61 0.38 2.04
N LEU A 35 -13.31 1.07 0.94
CA LEU A 35 -11.98 1.12 0.37
C LEU A 35 -11.30 2.41 0.79
N TYR A 36 -10.12 2.30 1.39
CA TYR A 36 -9.28 3.45 1.70
C TYR A 36 -7.98 3.40 0.93
N THR A 37 -7.57 4.56 0.42
CA THR A 37 -6.30 4.75 -0.27
C THR A 37 -5.45 5.78 0.45
N PHE A 38 -4.18 5.49 0.65
CA PHE A 38 -3.19 6.40 1.20
C PHE A 38 -2.05 6.55 0.21
N SER A 39 -1.41 7.70 0.25
CA SER A 39 -0.27 8.06 -0.60
C SER A 39 0.76 8.78 0.23
N ASP A 40 2.03 8.50 -0.03
CA ASP A 40 3.14 9.21 0.59
C ASP A 40 4.27 9.44 -0.42
N THR A 41 5.05 10.49 -0.19
CA THR A 41 6.18 10.89 -1.04
C THR A 41 7.43 11.18 -0.23
N SER A 42 8.57 10.94 -0.85
CA SER A 42 9.89 11.36 -0.38
C SER A 42 10.71 11.85 -1.58
N GLU A 43 11.88 12.41 -1.32
CA GLU A 43 12.79 12.85 -2.39
C GLU A 43 13.37 11.67 -3.20
N VAL A 44 13.33 10.46 -2.66
CA VAL A 44 13.92 9.24 -3.27
C VAL A 44 12.88 8.28 -3.85
N GLY A 45 11.61 8.42 -3.47
CA GLY A 45 10.55 7.51 -3.88
C GLY A 45 9.17 7.97 -3.42
N TYR A 46 8.14 7.44 -4.04
CA TYR A 46 6.75 7.70 -3.69
C TYR A 46 5.91 6.43 -3.86
N GLY A 47 4.77 6.37 -3.20
CA GLY A 47 3.93 5.19 -3.28
C GLY A 47 2.51 5.44 -2.81
N ALA A 48 1.64 4.49 -3.13
CA ALA A 48 0.27 4.48 -2.67
C ALA A 48 -0.13 3.07 -2.26
N VAL A 49 -1.04 3.00 -1.29
CA VAL A 49 -1.55 1.76 -0.72
C VAL A 49 -3.07 1.83 -0.66
N ALA A 50 -3.71 0.71 -0.94
CA ALA A 50 -5.14 0.51 -0.73
C ALA A 50 -5.39 -0.60 0.27
N TYR A 51 -6.30 -0.35 1.21
CA TYR A 51 -6.80 -1.37 2.12
C TYR A 51 -8.32 -1.33 2.19
N SER A 52 -8.93 -2.51 2.36
CA SER A 52 -10.35 -2.59 2.73
C SER A 52 -10.49 -2.44 4.23
N ARG A 53 -11.61 -1.85 4.62
CA ARG A 53 -12.08 -1.79 5.99
C ARG A 53 -13.50 -2.35 6.03
N CYS A 54 -13.77 -3.18 7.03
CA CYS A 54 -15.05 -3.84 7.19
C CYS A 54 -15.32 -4.07 8.68
N TYR A 55 -16.59 -4.11 9.03
CA TYR A 55 -17.04 -4.34 10.39
C TYR A 55 -17.35 -5.81 10.60
N VAL A 56 -17.06 -6.30 11.79
CA VAL A 56 -17.58 -7.58 12.30
C VAL A 56 -18.66 -7.29 13.32
N ALA A 57 -19.59 -8.24 13.49
CA ALA A 57 -20.74 -8.14 14.39
C ALA A 57 -20.42 -7.73 15.85
N CYS A 58 -19.14 -7.76 16.26
CA CYS A 58 -18.64 -7.38 17.58
C CYS A 58 -17.86 -6.06 17.61
N GLU A 59 -18.12 -5.12 16.68
CA GLU A 59 -17.46 -3.80 16.56
C GLU A 59 -15.96 -3.82 16.19
N GLU A 60 -15.35 -4.99 16.03
CA GLU A 60 -13.98 -5.11 15.55
C GLU A 60 -13.87 -4.72 14.06
N VAL A 61 -12.94 -3.81 13.77
CA VAL A 61 -12.65 -3.34 12.42
C VAL A 61 -11.54 -4.17 11.80
N TYR A 62 -11.88 -4.97 10.80
CA TYR A 62 -10.93 -5.72 10.01
C TYR A 62 -10.35 -4.82 8.91
N ARG A 63 -9.03 -4.84 8.77
CA ARG A 63 -8.30 -4.10 7.73
C ARG A 63 -7.48 -5.09 6.92
N ARG A 64 -7.64 -5.10 5.60
CA ARG A 64 -6.84 -5.96 4.71
C ARG A 64 -6.13 -5.12 3.67
N LEU A 65 -4.82 -5.31 3.58
CA LEU A 65 -4.02 -4.75 2.51
C LEU A 65 -4.45 -5.39 1.19
N ILE A 66 -4.86 -4.58 0.22
CA ILE A 66 -5.32 -5.06 -1.09
C ILE A 66 -4.20 -4.90 -2.12
N LEU A 67 -3.67 -3.69 -2.23
CA LEU A 67 -2.68 -3.35 -3.24
C LEU A 67 -1.72 -2.29 -2.71
N VAL A 68 -0.45 -2.44 -3.06
CA VAL A 68 0.60 -1.46 -2.83
C VAL A 68 1.32 -1.22 -4.14
N GLU A 69 1.47 0.04 -4.54
CA GLU A 69 2.39 0.44 -5.60
C GLU A 69 3.42 1.42 -5.06
N THR A 70 4.70 1.14 -5.32
CA THR A 70 5.82 2.02 -4.98
C THR A 70 6.66 2.30 -6.22
N ARG A 71 7.25 3.49 -6.30
CA ARG A 71 8.06 3.94 -7.44
C ARG A 71 9.23 4.79 -6.94
N VAL A 72 10.37 4.67 -7.62
CA VAL A 72 11.53 5.55 -7.38
C VAL A 72 11.22 6.95 -7.91
N ALA A 73 11.62 7.98 -7.16
CA ALA A 73 11.42 9.36 -7.58
C ALA A 73 12.24 9.64 -8.85
N PRO A 74 11.74 10.49 -9.77
CA PRO A 74 12.51 10.88 -10.94
C PRO A 74 13.84 11.51 -10.51
N PRO A 75 14.97 11.18 -11.17
CA PRO A 75 16.28 11.74 -10.81
C PRO A 75 16.38 13.25 -11.06
N LYS A 76 15.43 13.83 -11.79
CA LYS A 76 15.31 15.28 -11.97
C LYS A 76 14.53 15.88 -10.81
N VAL A 77 15.12 16.88 -10.16
CA VAL A 77 14.49 17.67 -9.10
C VAL A 77 13.09 18.10 -9.52
N GLN A 78 12.11 17.72 -8.71
CA GLN A 78 10.72 18.15 -8.83
C GLN A 78 10.45 19.22 -7.77
N THR A 79 9.50 20.10 -8.03
CA THR A 79 8.97 21.01 -7.01
C THR A 79 8.21 20.21 -5.94
N ILE A 80 8.27 20.62 -4.67
CA ILE A 80 7.55 19.95 -3.56
C ILE A 80 6.06 19.68 -3.90
N PRO A 81 5.26 20.64 -4.41
CA PRO A 81 3.86 20.36 -4.72
C PRO A 81 3.65 19.25 -5.76
N ARG A 82 4.59 19.07 -6.69
CA ARG A 82 4.52 18.03 -7.71
C ARG A 82 4.92 16.67 -7.16
N LEU A 83 5.86 16.63 -6.22
CA LEU A 83 6.19 15.40 -5.48
C LEU A 83 4.96 14.92 -4.69
N GLU A 84 4.34 15.80 -3.92
CA GLU A 84 3.13 15.50 -3.13
C GLU A 84 1.94 15.02 -3.98
N LEU A 85 1.76 15.63 -5.17
CA LEU A 85 0.63 15.28 -6.05
C LEU A 85 0.82 13.93 -6.77
N THR A 86 2.07 13.52 -7.01
CA THR A 86 2.36 12.31 -7.81
C THR A 86 1.79 11.02 -7.20
N PRO A 87 2.02 10.69 -5.91
CA PRO A 87 1.43 9.50 -5.32
C PRO A 87 -0.07 9.66 -5.06
N ALA A 88 -0.63 10.87 -4.96
CA ALA A 88 -2.07 11.06 -4.89
C ALA A 88 -2.77 10.61 -6.18
N ILE A 89 -2.18 10.91 -7.35
CA ILE A 89 -2.65 10.39 -8.65
C ILE A 89 -2.57 8.87 -8.67
N LEU A 90 -1.50 8.30 -8.11
CA LEU A 90 -1.32 6.86 -7.99
C LEU A 90 -2.42 6.22 -7.12
N ALA A 91 -2.74 6.83 -5.97
CA ALA A 91 -3.81 6.38 -5.07
C ALA A 91 -5.17 6.39 -5.76
N VAL A 92 -5.53 7.45 -6.49
CA VAL A 92 -6.78 7.52 -7.26
C VAL A 92 -6.83 6.44 -8.32
N ARG A 93 -5.71 6.19 -9.02
CA ARG A 93 -5.64 5.15 -10.04
C ARG A 93 -5.85 3.76 -9.44
N ILE A 94 -5.20 3.45 -8.32
CA ILE A 94 -5.40 2.21 -7.59
C ILE A 94 -6.88 2.06 -7.20
N GLY A 95 -7.48 3.10 -6.62
CA GLY A 95 -8.88 3.10 -6.22
C GLY A 95 -9.86 2.88 -7.38
N SER A 96 -9.49 3.27 -8.61
CA SER A 96 -10.31 3.03 -9.81
C SER A 96 -10.14 1.63 -10.44
N GLN A 97 -9.11 0.89 -10.04
CA GLN A 97 -8.82 -0.45 -10.54
C GLN A 97 -9.40 -1.57 -9.66
N LEU A 98 -9.75 -1.22 -8.42
CA LEU A 98 -10.33 -2.11 -7.40
C LEU A 98 -11.86 -1.94 -7.37
#